data_AF-A0AAW5MTV1-F1
#
_entry.id   AF-A0AAW5MTV1-F1
#
_cell.length_a   1.000
_cell.length_b   1.000
_cell.length_c   1.000
_cell.angle_alpha   90.00
_cell.angle_beta   90.00
_cell.angle_gamma   90.00
#
_symmetry.space_group_name_H-M   'P 1'
#
loop_
_entity.id
_entity.type
_entity.pdbx_description
1 polymer ?
#
loop_
_entity_poly.entity_id
_entity_poly.type
_entity_poly.pdbx_seq_one_letter_code
_entity_poly.pdbx_strand_id
1 'polypeptide(L)'
;MMNEQDTYWCKKLESSCHFQKESDFDTYSESIEHLNGSTNFHVLERMLFCLNDRDAGEIQYELVEACEKFPIDIYIKCITKNFREISSLSPKWFRLIIQSILNDKTYSNSLISTLKSDQSLDKEYVIEYINKLNIAKYSSIVDKLNN
;
A
#
# COMPACT_ATOMS: atom_id res chain seq x y z
N MET A 1 -6.28 3.23 -17.92
CA MET A 1 -5.16 4.04 -18.45
C MET A 1 -5.08 5.30 -17.60
N MET A 2 -3.89 5.72 -17.17
CA MET A 2 -3.72 6.97 -16.40
C MET A 2 -3.86 8.17 -17.31
N ASN A 3 -4.43 9.27 -16.80
CA ASN A 3 -4.47 10.53 -17.53
C ASN A 3 -3.10 11.24 -17.45
N GLU A 4 -2.91 12.30 -18.24
CA GLU A 4 -1.64 13.04 -18.29
C GLU A 4 -1.30 13.71 -16.94
N GLN A 5 -2.30 14.22 -16.24
CA GLN A 5 -2.15 14.88 -14.95
C GLN A 5 -1.69 13.90 -13.86
N ASP A 6 -2.36 12.74 -13.74
CA ASP A 6 -1.97 11.64 -12.85
C ASP A 6 -0.54 11.19 -13.15
N THR A 7 -0.20 11.09 -14.44
CA THR A 7 1.13 10.67 -14.89
C THR A 7 2.19 11.68 -14.47
N TYR A 8 1.91 12.97 -14.61
CA TYR A 8 2.78 14.06 -14.20
C TYR A 8 3.03 14.04 -12.68
N TRP A 9 1.97 13.98 -11.87
CA TRP A 9 2.10 14.01 -10.41
C TRP A 9 2.74 12.75 -9.84
N CYS A 10 2.46 11.57 -10.39
CA CYS A 10 3.17 10.36 -9.99
C CYS A 10 4.67 10.47 -10.27
N LYS A 11 5.09 11.05 -11.41
CA LYS A 11 6.53 11.28 -11.69
C LYS A 11 7.16 12.26 -10.71
N LYS A 12 6.42 13.30 -10.30
CA LYS A 12 6.88 14.27 -9.30
C LYS A 12 7.05 13.62 -7.93
N LEU A 13 6.08 12.82 -7.50
CA LEU A 13 6.14 12.05 -6.27
C LEU A 13 7.35 11.09 -6.25
N GLU A 14 7.52 10.29 -7.31
CA GLU A 14 8.66 9.37 -7.44
C GLU A 14 10.02 10.07 -7.38
N SER A 15 10.11 11.28 -7.97
CA SER A 15 11.37 12.03 -7.99
C SER A 15 11.71 12.70 -6.64
N SER A 16 10.71 12.92 -5.78
CA SER A 16 10.85 13.67 -4.53
C SER A 16 10.79 12.79 -3.27
N CYS A 17 10.29 11.56 -3.37
CA CYS A 17 10.10 10.68 -2.22
C CYS A 17 11.39 10.25 -1.50
N HIS A 18 12.55 10.54 -2.07
CA HIS A 18 13.87 10.26 -1.48
C HIS A 18 14.46 11.43 -0.68
N PHE A 19 13.82 12.61 -0.68
CA PHE A 19 14.21 13.79 0.09
C PHE A 19 15.71 14.12 0.00
N GLN A 20 16.24 14.17 -1.23
CA GLN A 20 17.66 14.44 -1.50
C GLN A 20 17.96 15.93 -1.66
N LYS A 21 16.94 16.74 -1.96
CA LYS A 21 17.02 18.19 -2.16
C LYS A 21 16.06 18.89 -1.20
N GLU A 22 16.37 20.15 -0.89
CA GLU A 22 15.53 21.00 -0.04
C GLU A 22 14.10 21.15 -0.59
N SER A 23 13.96 21.28 -1.91
CA SER A 23 12.65 21.39 -2.59
C SER A 23 11.85 20.09 -2.68
N ASP A 24 12.44 18.95 -2.30
CA ASP A 24 11.77 17.65 -2.44
C ASP A 24 10.59 17.54 -1.49
N PHE A 25 10.66 18.14 -0.30
CA PHE A 25 9.54 18.12 0.65
C PHE A 25 8.30 18.80 0.07
N ASP A 26 8.42 20.02 -0.43
CA ASP A 26 7.29 20.76 -1.03
C ASP A 26 6.75 20.01 -2.25
N THR A 27 7.63 19.49 -3.11
CA THR A 27 7.23 18.71 -4.29
C THR A 27 6.50 17.43 -3.90
N TYR A 28 6.93 16.75 -2.83
CA TYR A 28 6.34 15.53 -2.32
C TYR A 28 4.92 15.76 -1.82
N SER A 29 4.73 16.74 -0.93
CA SER A 29 3.41 17.06 -0.38
C SER A 29 2.45 17.60 -1.45
N GLU A 30 2.90 18.49 -2.34
CA GLU A 30 2.08 18.96 -3.47
C GLU A 30 1.63 17.79 -4.37
N SER A 31 2.54 16.84 -4.63
CA SER A 31 2.21 15.66 -5.43
C SER A 31 1.17 14.77 -4.76
N ILE A 32 1.24 14.58 -3.44
CA ILE A 32 0.23 13.80 -2.70
C ILE A 32 -1.11 14.51 -2.74
N GLU A 33 -1.15 15.82 -2.53
CA GLU A 33 -2.38 16.62 -2.58
C GLU A 33 -3.11 16.44 -3.92
N HIS A 34 -2.38 16.48 -5.03
CA HIS A 34 -2.96 16.31 -6.37
C HIS A 34 -3.39 14.88 -6.69
N LEU A 35 -2.73 13.87 -6.11
CA LEU A 35 -3.08 12.46 -6.32
C LEU A 35 -4.18 11.99 -5.36
N ASN A 36 -4.38 12.70 -4.25
CA ASN A 36 -5.40 12.41 -3.25
C ASN A 36 -6.80 12.49 -3.88
N GLY A 37 -7.59 11.43 -3.72
CA GLY A 37 -8.91 11.28 -4.34
C GLY A 37 -8.89 10.63 -5.72
N SER A 38 -7.73 10.27 -6.26
CA SER A 38 -7.66 9.39 -7.42
C SER A 38 -8.27 8.02 -7.09
N THR A 39 -8.84 7.38 -8.12
CA THR A 39 -9.38 6.01 -8.03
C THR A 39 -8.68 5.08 -9.02
N ASN A 40 -7.58 5.54 -9.65
CA ASN A 40 -6.87 4.77 -10.65
C ASN A 40 -5.89 3.77 -10.01
N PHE A 41 -6.05 2.49 -10.32
CA PHE A 41 -5.19 1.42 -9.82
C PHE A 41 -3.68 1.72 -9.99
N HIS A 42 -3.27 2.24 -11.15
CA HIS A 42 -1.85 2.49 -11.42
C HIS A 42 -1.32 3.73 -10.71
N VAL A 43 -2.18 4.68 -10.33
CA VAL A 43 -1.78 5.78 -9.46
C VAL A 43 -1.46 5.23 -8.07
N LEU A 44 -2.36 4.45 -7.49
CA LEU A 44 -2.13 3.81 -6.19
C LEU A 44 -0.87 2.95 -6.20
N GLU A 45 -0.68 2.15 -7.25
CA GLU A 45 0.52 1.34 -7.43
C GLU A 45 1.78 2.22 -7.30
N ARG A 46 1.90 3.25 -8.12
CA ARG A 46 3.06 4.17 -8.09
C ARG A 46 3.22 4.90 -6.76
N MET A 47 2.12 5.29 -6.11
CA MET A 47 2.15 5.90 -4.77
C MET A 47 2.73 4.94 -3.72
N LEU A 48 2.28 3.68 -3.68
CA LEU A 48 2.79 2.67 -2.75
C LEU A 48 4.28 2.38 -2.98
N PHE A 49 4.74 2.43 -4.23
CA PHE A 49 6.16 2.31 -4.59
C PHE A 49 7.03 3.52 -4.18
N CYS A 50 6.43 4.60 -3.69
CA CYS A 50 7.18 5.73 -3.14
C CYS A 50 7.44 5.61 -1.63
N LEU A 51 6.83 4.63 -0.95
CA LEU A 51 7.11 4.35 0.46
C LEU A 51 8.57 3.95 0.66
N ASN A 52 9.18 4.48 1.72
CA ASN A 52 10.53 4.10 2.12
C ASN A 52 10.73 4.22 3.64
N ASP A 53 11.58 3.34 4.16
CA ASP A 53 11.86 3.21 5.60
C ASP A 53 13.02 4.10 6.09
N ARG A 54 13.52 5.01 5.24
CA ARG A 54 14.61 5.94 5.58
C ARG A 54 14.06 7.09 6.42
N ASP A 55 14.95 7.91 7.00
CA ASP A 55 14.75 8.84 8.14
C ASP A 55 13.57 9.86 8.08
N ALA A 56 12.74 9.84 7.04
CA ALA A 56 11.51 10.62 6.87
C ALA A 56 10.24 9.87 7.33
N GLY A 57 10.35 8.96 8.30
CA GLY A 57 9.24 8.07 8.73
C GLY A 57 7.99 8.76 9.28
N GLU A 58 7.99 10.06 9.53
CA GLU A 58 6.76 10.81 9.87
C GLU A 58 6.12 11.48 8.63
N ILE A 59 6.91 11.79 7.61
CA ILE A 59 6.43 12.51 6.43
C ILE A 59 5.55 11.60 5.55
N GLN A 60 5.78 10.27 5.59
CA GLN A 60 5.05 9.35 4.73
C GLN A 60 3.67 8.93 5.27
N TYR A 61 3.27 9.39 6.46
CA TYR A 61 1.89 9.20 6.92
C TYR A 61 0.91 9.83 5.93
N GLU A 62 1.23 11.00 5.37
CA GLU A 62 0.37 11.66 4.38
C GLU A 62 0.17 10.80 3.13
N LEU A 63 1.23 10.14 2.66
CA LEU A 63 1.17 9.21 1.53
C LEU A 63 0.33 7.98 1.84
N VAL A 64 0.51 7.39 3.03
CA VAL A 64 -0.31 6.23 3.46
C VAL A 64 -1.78 6.61 3.57
N GLU A 65 -2.11 7.74 4.19
CA GLU A 65 -3.48 8.24 4.29
C GLU A 65 -4.11 8.50 2.92
N ALA A 66 -3.34 9.04 1.97
CA ALA A 66 -3.81 9.24 0.61
C ALA A 66 -4.06 7.91 -0.12
N CYS A 67 -3.22 6.89 0.12
CA CYS A 67 -3.42 5.54 -0.42
C CYS A 67 -4.67 4.85 0.17
N GLU A 68 -4.90 5.00 1.48
CA GLU A 68 -6.05 4.40 2.18
C GLU A 68 -7.41 5.03 1.78
N LYS A 69 -7.40 6.22 1.14
CA LYS A 69 -8.60 6.85 0.58
C LYS A 69 -9.06 6.26 -0.75
N PHE A 70 -8.25 5.42 -1.40
CA PHE A 70 -8.69 4.70 -2.60
C PHE A 70 -9.86 3.76 -2.29
N PRO A 71 -10.72 3.46 -3.28
CA PRO A 71 -11.75 2.43 -3.10
C PRO A 71 -11.14 1.13 -2.57
N ILE A 72 -11.75 0.56 -1.53
CA ILE A 72 -11.21 -0.58 -0.78
C ILE A 72 -10.84 -1.78 -1.67
N ASP A 73 -11.63 -2.05 -2.70
CA ASP A 73 -11.41 -3.12 -3.66
C ASP A 73 -10.15 -2.87 -4.50
N ILE A 74 -9.91 -1.62 -4.90
CA ILE A 74 -8.70 -1.20 -5.61
C ILE A 74 -7.49 -1.25 -4.66
N TYR A 75 -7.66 -0.74 -3.44
CA TYR A 75 -6.60 -0.70 -2.42
C TYR A 75 -6.08 -2.10 -2.09
N ILE A 76 -6.98 -2.99 -1.70
CA ILE A 76 -6.65 -4.37 -1.36
C ILE A 76 -6.08 -5.13 -2.57
N LYS A 77 -6.66 -4.94 -3.77
CA LYS A 77 -6.14 -5.58 -4.98
C LYS A 77 -4.72 -5.12 -5.31
N CYS A 78 -4.41 -3.84 -5.15
CA CYS A 78 -3.08 -3.32 -5.42
C CYS A 78 -2.06 -3.86 -4.42
N ILE A 79 -2.38 -3.81 -3.12
CA ILE A 79 -1.53 -4.36 -2.05
C ILE A 79 -1.26 -5.84 -2.26
N THR A 80 -2.28 -6.64 -2.58
CA THR A 80 -2.11 -8.09 -2.77
C THR A 80 -1.35 -8.44 -4.04
N LYS A 81 -1.57 -7.71 -5.14
CA LYS A 81 -0.83 -7.91 -6.40
C LYS A 81 0.66 -7.60 -6.23
N ASN A 82 0.99 -6.54 -5.50
CA ASN A 82 2.36 -6.04 -5.34
C ASN A 82 2.96 -6.42 -3.97
N PHE A 83 2.37 -7.40 -3.29
CA PHE A 83 2.63 -7.70 -1.87
C PHE A 83 4.11 -7.97 -1.59
N ARG A 84 4.76 -8.83 -2.39
CA ARG A 84 6.19 -9.14 -2.25
C ARG A 84 7.06 -7.91 -2.43
N GLU A 85 6.80 -7.14 -3.48
CA GLU A 85 7.63 -6.01 -3.87
C GLU A 85 7.57 -4.89 -2.85
N ILE A 86 6.35 -4.49 -2.43
CA ILE A 86 6.18 -3.45 -1.40
C ILE A 86 6.76 -3.93 -0.06
N SER A 87 6.56 -5.21 0.31
CA SER A 87 7.13 -5.77 1.55
C SER A 87 8.66 -5.72 1.60
N SER A 88 9.31 -5.81 0.43
CA SER A 88 10.77 -5.72 0.31
C SER A 88 11.26 -4.28 0.28
N LEU A 89 10.48 -3.37 -0.31
CA LEU A 89 10.88 -1.97 -0.51
C LEU A 89 10.83 -1.17 0.78
N SER A 90 9.75 -1.32 1.55
CA SER A 90 9.47 -0.53 2.75
C SER A 90 8.89 -1.42 3.87
N PRO A 91 9.67 -2.38 4.41
CA PRO A 91 9.17 -3.39 5.35
C PRO A 91 8.50 -2.83 6.62
N LYS A 92 8.96 -1.69 7.16
CA LYS A 92 8.32 -1.05 8.33
C LYS A 92 6.95 -0.51 7.96
N TRP A 93 6.84 0.28 6.89
CA TRP A 93 5.56 0.81 6.43
C TRP A 93 4.60 -0.27 5.98
N PHE A 94 5.10 -1.24 5.22
CA PHE A 94 4.30 -2.37 4.79
C PHE A 94 3.73 -3.16 5.97
N ARG A 95 4.53 -3.38 7.02
CA ARG A 95 4.03 -3.97 8.27
C ARG A 95 2.88 -3.16 8.88
N LEU A 96 2.99 -1.84 8.94
CA LEU A 96 1.93 -0.97 9.49
C LEU A 96 0.66 -1.04 8.63
N ILE A 97 0.78 -0.97 7.31
CA ILE A 97 -0.34 -1.09 6.37
C ILE A 97 -1.05 -2.43 6.53
N ILE A 98 -0.31 -3.54 6.56
CA ILE A 98 -0.90 -4.86 6.75
C ILE A 98 -1.57 -4.97 8.13
N GLN A 99 -0.96 -4.45 9.19
CA GLN A 99 -1.60 -4.43 10.50
C GLN A 99 -2.89 -3.60 10.51
N SER A 100 -2.92 -2.45 9.83
CA SER A 100 -4.13 -1.63 9.63
C SER A 100 -5.24 -2.44 8.96
N ILE A 101 -4.93 -3.05 7.81
CA ILE A 101 -5.85 -3.91 7.04
C ILE A 101 -6.39 -5.07 7.89
N LEU A 102 -5.53 -5.75 8.65
CA LEU A 102 -5.93 -6.91 9.45
C LEU A 102 -6.71 -6.53 10.71
N ASN A 103 -6.55 -5.30 11.22
CA ASN A 103 -7.28 -4.81 12.39
C ASN A 103 -8.69 -4.34 12.05
N ASP A 104 -8.94 -3.90 10.82
CA ASP A 104 -10.26 -3.52 10.36
C ASP A 104 -11.01 -4.71 9.74
N LYS A 105 -12.25 -4.94 10.18
CA LYS A 105 -13.06 -6.07 9.71
C LYS A 105 -13.43 -5.97 8.23
N THR A 106 -13.64 -4.77 7.73
CA THR A 106 -14.01 -4.52 6.33
C THR A 106 -12.82 -4.80 5.41
N TYR A 107 -11.65 -4.25 5.74
CA TYR A 107 -10.41 -4.46 4.98
C TYR A 107 -9.93 -5.92 5.04
N SER A 108 -9.93 -6.54 6.21
CA SER A 108 -9.56 -7.95 6.34
C SER A 108 -10.48 -8.90 5.58
N ASN A 109 -11.80 -8.66 5.59
CA ASN A 109 -12.73 -9.46 4.77
C ASN A 109 -12.51 -9.24 3.26
N SER A 110 -12.23 -8.00 2.84
CA SER A 110 -11.89 -7.70 1.46
C SER A 110 -10.60 -8.42 1.04
N LEU A 111 -9.55 -8.40 1.87
CA LEU A 111 -8.31 -9.15 1.67
C LEU A 111 -8.56 -10.64 1.45
N ILE A 112 -9.37 -11.26 2.33
CA ILE A 112 -9.71 -12.68 2.23
C ILE A 112 -10.46 -12.97 0.93
N SER A 113 -11.46 -12.15 0.59
CA SER A 113 -12.26 -12.31 -0.63
C SER A 113 -11.39 -12.21 -1.89
N THR A 114 -10.51 -11.21 -1.95
CA THR A 114 -9.60 -10.99 -3.08
C THR A 114 -8.65 -12.18 -3.26
N LEU A 115 -7.99 -12.65 -2.20
CA LEU A 115 -7.06 -13.79 -2.27
C LEU A 115 -7.74 -15.13 -2.58
N LYS A 116 -9.04 -15.28 -2.30
CA LYS A 116 -9.81 -16.49 -2.67
C LYS A 116 -10.28 -16.47 -4.11
N SER A 117 -10.58 -15.28 -4.65
CA SER A 117 -11.18 -15.13 -5.98
C SER A 117 -10.14 -15.01 -7.10
N ASP A 118 -8.94 -14.51 -6.81
CA ASP A 118 -7.89 -14.33 -7.81
C ASP A 118 -6.72 -15.29 -7.58
N GLN A 119 -6.69 -16.37 -8.36
CA GLN A 119 -5.66 -17.41 -8.30
C GLN A 119 -4.28 -16.94 -8.78
N SER A 120 -4.18 -15.78 -9.43
CA SER A 120 -2.89 -15.23 -9.87
C SER A 120 -2.08 -14.59 -8.74
N LEU A 121 -2.71 -14.37 -7.57
CA LEU A 121 -2.09 -13.75 -6.41
C LEU A 121 -1.38 -14.79 -5.55
N ASP A 122 -0.23 -14.40 -5.00
CA ASP A 122 0.59 -15.26 -4.15
C ASP A 122 0.04 -15.36 -2.71
N LYS A 123 -1.08 -16.06 -2.60
CA LYS A 123 -1.79 -16.29 -1.33
C LYS A 123 -0.89 -16.94 -0.28
N GLU A 124 -0.02 -17.86 -0.69
CA GLU A 124 0.90 -18.56 0.21
C GLU A 124 1.87 -17.59 0.88
N TYR A 125 2.45 -16.67 0.10
CA TYR A 125 3.32 -15.64 0.66
C TYR A 125 2.58 -14.71 1.62
N VAL A 126 1.34 -14.33 1.31
CA VAL A 126 0.55 -13.48 2.22
C VAL A 126 0.29 -14.21 3.54
N ILE A 127 -0.09 -15.48 3.50
CA ILE A 127 -0.28 -16.29 4.70
C ILE A 127 1.02 -16.40 5.51
N GLU A 128 2.14 -16.69 4.85
CA GLU A 128 3.45 -16.77 5.48
C GLU A 128 3.81 -15.44 6.17
N TYR A 129 3.58 -14.31 5.51
CA TYR A 129 3.83 -12.98 6.06
C TYR A 129 2.95 -12.70 7.29
N ILE A 130 1.65 -12.99 7.21
CA ILE A 130 0.71 -12.79 8.34
C ILE A 130 1.14 -13.64 9.54
N ASN A 131 1.55 -14.90 9.31
CA ASN A 131 2.09 -15.77 10.36
C ASN A 131 3.36 -15.18 11.01
N LYS A 132 4.27 -14.60 10.20
CA LYS A 132 5.49 -13.94 10.69
C LYS A 132 5.23 -12.71 11.57
N LEU A 133 4.08 -12.06 11.44
CA LEU A 133 3.72 -10.96 12.35
C LEU A 133 3.62 -11.42 13.81
N ASN A 134 3.44 -12.74 14.04
CA ASN A 134 3.40 -13.39 15.35
C ASN A 134 2.42 -12.74 16.33
N ILE A 135 1.23 -12.37 15.84
CA ILE A 135 0.16 -11.78 16.63
C ILE A 135 -1.01 -12.76 16.64
N ALA A 136 -1.30 -13.34 17.81
CA ALA A 136 -2.32 -14.39 17.98
C ALA A 136 -3.69 -14.02 17.41
N LYS A 137 -4.08 -12.74 17.41
CA LYS A 137 -5.38 -12.29 16.89
C LYS A 137 -5.57 -12.51 15.37
N TYR A 138 -4.48 -12.69 14.62
CA TYR A 138 -4.53 -12.91 13.17
C TYR A 138 -4.66 -14.39 12.77
N SER A 139 -4.62 -15.33 13.71
CA SER A 139 -4.79 -16.78 13.44
C SER A 139 -6.09 -17.07 12.69
N SER A 140 -7.20 -16.47 13.16
CA SER A 140 -8.52 -16.64 12.53
C SER A 140 -8.60 -16.14 11.08
N ILE A 141 -7.74 -15.19 10.68
CA ILE A 141 -7.64 -14.72 9.29
C ILE A 141 -6.91 -15.75 8.44
N VAL A 142 -5.83 -16.33 8.97
CA VAL A 142 -5.08 -17.42 8.31
C VAL A 142 -5.97 -18.65 8.13
N ASP A 143 -6.74 -19.03 9.13
CA ASP A 143 -7.71 -20.14 9.04
C ASP A 143 -8.73 -19.89 7.93
N LYS A 144 -9.28 -18.67 7.85
CA LYS A 144 -10.21 -18.29 6.79
C LYS A 144 -9.58 -18.32 5.41
N LEU A 145 -8.29 -17.99 5.28
CA LEU A 145 -7.58 -18.07 4.00
C LEU A 145 -7.33 -19.53 3.61
N ASN A 146 -7.03 -20.43 4.54
CA ASN A 146 -6.80 -21.84 4.25
C ASN A 146 -8.06 -22.62 3.84
N ASN A 147 -9.23 -22.21 4.34
CA ASN A 147 -10.53 -22.78 3.97
C ASN A 147 -11.03 -22.30 2.61
#